data_AF-A0A6N7V829-F1
#
_entry.id   AF-A0A6N7V829-F1
#
_cell.length_a   1.000
_cell.length_b   1.000
_cell.length_c   1.000
_cell.angle_alpha   90.00
_cell.angle_beta   90.00
_cell.angle_gamma   90.00
#
_symmetry.space_group_name_H-M   'P 1'
#
loop_
_entity.id
_entity.type
_entity.pdbx_description
1 polymer ?
#
loop_
_entity_poly.entity_id
_entity_poly.type
_entity_poly.pdbx_seq_one_letter_code
_entity_poly.pdbx_strand_id
1 'polypeptide(L)' 'MIKIYGKTNCGRCQSLKNILDEKKVAYEYIEDLKTLMMVASKARIMSAPVVEKEDKVYTMEQFLEVL' A
#
# COMPACT_ATOMS: atom_id res chain seq x y z
N MET A 1 -2.80 12.31 -1.58
CA MET A 1 -1.78 11.58 -2.35
C MET A 1 -1.73 10.15 -1.84
N ILE A 2 -1.69 9.15 -2.73
CA ILE A 2 -1.67 7.74 -2.33
C ILE A 2 -0.23 7.32 -2.07
N LYS A 3 0.03 6.70 -0.92
CA LYS A 3 1.32 6.08 -0.60
C LYS A 3 1.13 4.59 -0.43
N ILE A 4 2.06 3.82 -0.98
CA ILE A 4 2.09 2.37 -0.87
C ILE A 4 3.35 1.98 -0.13
N TYR A 5 3.16 1.39 1.04
CA TYR A 5 4.24 0.81 1.83
C TYR A 5 4.39 -0.65 1.41
N GLY A 6 5.54 -0.97 0.85
CA GLY A 6 5.86 -2.30 0.33
C GLY A 6 7.13 -2.87 0.95
N LYS A 7 7.44 -4.09 0.54
CA LYS A 7 8.71 -4.75 0.84
C LYS A 7 9.25 -5.39 -0.42
N THR A 8 10.56 -5.61 -0.46
CA THR A 8 11.23 -6.32 -1.55
C THR A 8 10.64 -7.73 -1.72
N ASN A 9 10.57 -8.22 -2.95
CA ASN A 9 10.00 -9.52 -3.31
C ASN A 9 8.55 -9.75 -2.83
N CYS A 10 7.71 -8.72 -2.92
CA CYS A 10 6.30 -8.78 -2.56
C CYS A 10 5.39 -8.89 -3.80
N GLY A 11 4.86 -10.10 -4.07
CA GLY A 11 3.96 -10.34 -5.20
C GLY A 11 2.70 -9.47 -5.17
N ARG A 12 2.06 -9.34 -4.00
CA ARG A 12 0.87 -8.47 -3.83
C ARG A 12 1.18 -6.99 -4.05
N CYS A 13 2.37 -6.54 -3.68
CA CYS A 13 2.81 -5.16 -3.89
C CYS A 13 2.95 -4.87 -5.39
N GLN A 14 3.53 -5.80 -6.16
CA GLN A 14 3.59 -5.71 -7.61
C GLN A 14 2.20 -5.71 -8.25
N SER A 15 1.30 -6.60 -7.83
CA SER A 15 -0.08 -6.62 -8.33
C SER A 15 -0.80 -5.30 -8.10
N LEU A 16 -0.69 -4.71 -6.91
CA LEU A 16 -1.31 -3.42 -6.60
C LEU A 16 -0.73 -2.28 -7.47
N LYS A 17 0.59 -2.23 -7.65
CA LYS A 17 1.24 -1.25 -8.54
C LYS A 17 0.70 -1.33 -9.96
N ASN A 18 0.64 -2.54 -10.53
CA ASN A 18 0.12 -2.75 -11.89
C ASN A 18 -1.33 -2.27 -12.02
N ILE A 19 -2.19 -2.57 -11.05
CA ILE A 19 -3.59 -2.11 -11.06
C ILE A 19 -3.68 -0.57 -11.06
N LEU A 20 -2.81 0.10 -10.30
CA LEU A 20 -2.79 1.56 -10.21
C LEU A 20 -2.20 2.20 -11.47
N ASP A 21 -1.15 1.60 -12.04
CA ASP A 21 -0.55 2.03 -13.29
C ASP A 21 -1.57 1.90 -14.45
N GLU A 22 -2.30 0.79 -14.53
CA GLU A 22 -3.37 0.57 -15.52
C GLU A 22 -4.50 1.62 -15.39
N LYS A 23 -4.88 1.95 -14.15
CA LYS A 23 -5.89 2.97 -13.85
C LYS A 23 -5.37 4.41 -13.95
N LYS A 24 -4.07 4.60 -14.25
CA LYS A 24 -3.39 5.91 -14.28
C LYS A 24 -3.52 6.69 -12.97
N VAL A 25 -3.53 5.98 -11.85
CA VAL A 25 -3.62 6.57 -10.51
C VAL A 25 -2.20 6.83 -10.01
N ALA A 26 -1.89 8.10 -9.71
CA ALA A 26 -0.59 8.46 -9.16
C ALA A 26 -0.43 7.98 -7.71
N TYR A 27 0.70 7.34 -7.43
CA TYR A 27 1.08 6.89 -6.10
C TYR A 27 2.57 7.09 -5.84
N GLU A 28 2.93 7.15 -4.57
CA GLU A 28 4.30 7.05 -4.09
C GLU A 28 4.54 5.63 -3.56
N TYR A 29 5.62 4.99 -3.96
CA TYR A 29 5.99 3.66 -3.45
C TYR A 29 7.17 3.78 -2.49
N ILE A 30 6.95 3.37 -1.25
CA ILE A 30 7.94 3.42 -0.18
C ILE A 30 8.34 1.98 0.14
N GLU A 31 9.56 1.63 -0.28
CA GLU A 31 10.19 0.34 0.04
C GLU A 31 11.13 0.50 1.24
N ASP A 32 10.56 0.75 2.41
CA ASP A 32 11.28 0.76 3.68
C ASP A 32 10.55 -0.11 4.70
N LEU A 33 11.20 -1.20 5.11
CA LEU A 33 10.59 -2.20 5.98
C LEU A 33 10.21 -1.61 7.35
N LYS A 34 11.02 -0.70 7.88
CA LYS A 34 10.79 -0.07 9.18
C LYS A 34 9.54 0.81 9.14
N THR A 35 9.40 1.62 8.10
CA THR A 35 8.25 2.49 7.88
C THR A 35 6.99 1.68 7.62
N LEU A 36 7.07 0.63 6.77
CA LEU A 36 5.97 -0.31 6.56
C LEU A 36 5.48 -0.90 7.89
N MET A 37 6.39 -1.44 8.72
CA MET A 37 6.03 -2.01 10.02
C MET A 37 5.37 -0.98 10.95
N MET A 38 5.89 0.24 10.98
CA MET A 38 5.36 1.31 11.82
C MET A 38 3.93 1.70 11.42
N VAL A 39 3.67 1.88 10.12
CA VAL A 39 2.35 2.25 9.60
C VAL A 39 1.36 1.09 9.76
N ALA A 40 1.78 -0.12 9.39
CA ALA A 40 0.96 -1.33 9.49
C ALA A 40 0.55 -1.62 10.95
N SER A 41 1.48 -1.49 11.90
CA SER A 41 1.22 -1.73 13.33
C SER A 41 0.20 -0.74 13.90
N LYS A 42 0.30 0.56 13.56
CA LYS A 42 -0.69 1.58 13.97
C LYS A 42 -2.09 1.26 13.45
N ALA A 43 -2.18 0.71 12.24
CA ALA A 43 -3.43 0.34 11.59
C ALA A 43 -3.91 -1.09 11.93
N ARG A 44 -3.16 -1.84 12.77
CA ARG A 44 -3.41 -3.26 13.08
C ARG A 44 -3.45 -4.15 11.83
N ILE A 45 -2.66 -3.81 10.81
CA ILE A 45 -2.49 -4.59 9.59
C ILE A 45 -1.21 -5.44 9.72
N MET A 46 -1.31 -6.72 9.37
CA MET A 46 -0.21 -7.69 9.50
C MET A 46 0.42 -8.07 8.14
N SER A 47 -0.08 -7.52 7.05
CA SER A 47 0.31 -7.88 5.67
C SER A 47 0.78 -6.68 4.86
N ALA A 48 1.61 -6.95 3.85
CA ALA A 48 1.97 -5.99 2.82
C ALA A 48 1.23 -6.31 1.50
N PRO A 49 0.98 -5.31 0.63
CA PRO A 49 1.23 -3.88 0.82
C PRO A 49 0.25 -3.22 1.79
N VAL A 50 0.64 -2.07 2.33
CA VAL A 50 -0.24 -1.17 3.09
C VAL A 50 -0.41 0.13 2.31
N VAL A 51 -1.64 0.61 2.21
CA VAL A 51 -1.95 1.82 1.44
C VAL A 51 -2.38 2.94 2.38
N GLU A 52 -1.78 4.12 2.25
CA GLU A 52 -2.20 5.34 2.94
C GLU A 52 -2.78 6.32 1.92
N LYS A 53 -4.03 6.75 2.16
CA LYS A 53 -4.72 7.77 1.37
C LYS A 53 -5.51 8.65 2.33
N GLU A 54 -5.23 9.96 2.32
CA GLU A 54 -5.94 10.96 3.14
C GLU A 54 -5.95 10.59 4.64
N ASP A 55 -4.77 10.27 5.17
CA ASP A 55 -4.53 9.87 6.57
C ASP A 55 -5.25 8.57 7.01
N LYS A 56 -5.92 7.88 6.08
CA LYS A 56 -6.50 6.56 6.29
C LYS A 56 -5.57 5.50 5.74
N VAL A 57 -5.44 4.42 6.52
CA VAL A 57 -4.61 3.27 6.19
C VAL A 57 -5.51 2.09 5.85
N TYR A 58 -5.21 1.43 4.74
CA TYR A 58 -6.00 0.35 4.16
C TYR A 58 -5.12 -0.89 3.91
N THR A 59 -5.72 -2.07 4.01
CA THR A 59 -5.18 -3.25 3.31
C THR A 59 -5.37 -3.08 1.80
N MET A 60 -4.68 -3.91 1.02
CA MET A 60 -4.89 -3.95 -0.44
C MET A 60 -6.37 -4.15 -0.78
N GLU A 61 -7.04 -5.12 -0.14
CA GLU A 61 -8.43 -5.47 -0.40
C GLU A 61 -9.38 -4.30 -0.11
N GLN A 62 -9.25 -3.69 1.08
CA GLN A 62 -10.05 -2.52 1.45
C GLN A 62 -9.82 -1.34 0.51
N PHE A 63 -8.58 -1.14 0.08
CA PHE A 63 -8.26 -0.04 -0.83
C PHE A 63 -8.91 -0.23 -2.20
N LEU A 64 -8.92 -1.46 -2.73
CA LEU A 64 -9.53 -1.78 -4.02
C LEU A 64 -11.06 -1.58 -4.03
N GLU A 65 -11.72 -1.71 -2.89
CA GLU A 65 -13.17 -1.42 -2.76
C GLU A 65 -13.48 0.09 -2.83
N VAL A 66 -12.50 0.95 -2.50
CA VAL A 66 -12.66 2.42 -2.43
C VAL A 66 -11.84 3.17 -3.49
N LEU A 67 -11.23 2.44 -4.42
CA LEU A 67 -10.39 2.95 -5.52
C LEU A 67 -11.24 3.35 -6.73
#